data_AF-A0A7Y5KLV1-F1
#
_entry.id   AF-A0A7Y5KLV1-F1
#
_cell.length_a   1.000
_cell.length_b   1.000
_cell.length_c   1.000
_cell.angle_alpha   90.00
_cell.angle_beta   90.00
_cell.angle_gamma   90.00
#
_symmetry.space_group_name_H-M   'P 1'
#
loop_
_entity.id
_entity.type
_entity.pdbx_description
1 polymer ?
#
loop_
_entity_poly.entity_id
_entity_poly.type
_entity_poly.pdbx_seq_one_letter_code
_entity_poly.pdbx_strand_id
1 'polypeptide(L)'
;LWTTVVVERLPGEPYLLAGLPYAADDGDRVRRTAEGAVASAGTLRLTHPEAQGAEHFDARAELTQEQAAFALAADPRGYGNPDEGWRHLVSSTALEAGPVPGTPDDLHVFAVRYGSAAPLTVAVERDGEALRIGTSAFTAVIGADDERGEPQLTLRPIKP
;
A
#
# COMPACT_ATOMS: atom_id res chain seq x y z
N LEU A 1 7.67 8.16 4.79
CA LEU A 1 7.42 8.11 3.32
C LEU A 1 5.94 8.37 3.06
N TRP A 2 5.59 9.08 1.98
CA TRP A 2 4.21 9.32 1.55
C TRP A 2 3.99 8.70 0.18
N THR A 3 2.85 8.02 0.01
CA THR A 3 2.43 7.42 -1.26
C THR A 3 1.01 7.86 -1.55
N THR A 4 0.78 8.44 -2.73
CA THR A 4 -0.56 8.70 -3.25
C THR A 4 -0.71 8.00 -4.60
N VAL A 5 -1.80 7.27 -4.76
CA VAL A 5 -2.13 6.56 -6.00
C VAL A 5 -3.46 7.10 -6.48
N VAL A 6 -3.50 7.54 -7.73
CA VAL A 6 -4.70 8.04 -8.40
C VAL A 6 -4.93 7.15 -9.59
N VAL A 7 -6.11 6.54 -9.66
CA VAL A 7 -6.51 5.68 -10.77
C VAL A 7 -7.95 5.96 -11.14
N GLU A 8 -8.30 5.71 -12.39
CA GLU A 8 -9.69 5.74 -12.82
C GLU A 8 -10.52 4.74 -12.02
N ARG A 9 -11.77 5.10 -11.75
CA ARG A 9 -12.71 4.24 -11.02
C ARG A 9 -13.08 3.03 -11.89
N LEU A 10 -12.63 1.85 -11.47
CA LEU A 10 -12.96 0.57 -12.09
C LEU A 10 -14.12 -0.12 -11.34
N PRO A 11 -14.87 -1.02 -11.99
CA PRO A 11 -15.88 -1.84 -11.30
C PRO A 11 -15.25 -2.70 -10.19
N GLY A 12 -15.91 -2.82 -9.03
CA GLY A 12 -15.48 -3.64 -7.90
C GLY A 12 -15.26 -2.84 -6.61
N GLU A 13 -14.80 -3.51 -5.55
CA GLU A 13 -14.38 -2.85 -4.31
C GLU A 13 -12.90 -2.41 -4.43
N PRO A 14 -12.61 -1.10 -4.39
CA PRO A 14 -11.26 -0.61 -4.58
C PRO A 14 -10.44 -0.68 -3.30
N TYR A 15 -9.20 -1.16 -3.40
CA TYR A 15 -8.22 -1.07 -2.33
C TYR A 15 -6.80 -0.96 -2.89
N LEU A 16 -5.91 -0.34 -2.11
CA LEU A 16 -4.48 -0.33 -2.35
C LEU A 16 -3.81 -1.34 -1.40
N LEU A 17 -3.02 -2.25 -1.95
CA LEU A 17 -2.09 -3.07 -1.17
C LEU A 17 -0.98 -2.17 -0.61
N ALA A 18 -1.19 -1.67 0.60
CA ALA A 18 -0.28 -0.74 1.28
C ALA A 18 0.91 -1.45 1.93
N GLY A 19 0.91 -2.78 1.99
CA GLY A 19 2.10 -3.54 2.36
C GLY A 19 1.78 -4.95 2.81
N LEU A 20 2.85 -5.73 2.97
CA LEU A 20 2.82 -7.04 3.60
C LEU A 20 3.53 -6.87 4.96
N PRO A 21 2.83 -6.94 6.09
CA PRO A 21 3.46 -6.77 7.40
C PRO A 21 4.26 -8.04 7.73
N TYR A 22 5.55 -8.07 7.39
CA TYR A 22 6.39 -9.25 7.64
C TYR A 22 7.64 -8.97 8.49
N ALA A 23 8.04 -7.72 8.71
CA ALA A 23 9.23 -7.39 9.49
C ALA A 23 9.22 -5.94 9.98
N ALA A 24 9.27 -5.73 11.30
CA ALA A 24 9.71 -4.47 11.89
C ALA A 24 11.09 -4.70 12.53
N ASP A 25 12.03 -3.79 12.25
CA ASP A 25 13.34 -3.75 12.88
C ASP A 25 13.19 -3.12 14.27
N ASP A 26 13.48 -3.86 15.34
CA ASP A 26 13.42 -3.37 16.74
C ASP A 26 14.78 -2.87 17.27
N GLY A 27 15.81 -2.81 16.41
CA GLY A 27 17.15 -2.33 16.74
C GLY A 27 18.09 -3.39 17.32
N ASP A 28 17.58 -4.54 17.76
CA ASP A 28 18.38 -5.68 18.26
C ASP A 28 18.00 -7.00 17.54
N ARG A 29 16.76 -7.11 17.03
CA ARG A 29 16.20 -8.21 16.24
C ARG A 29 15.13 -7.71 15.26
N VAL A 30 14.88 -8.45 14.18
CA VAL A 30 13.66 -8.27 13.39
C VAL A 30 12.52 -9.02 14.09
N ARG A 31 11.56 -8.28 14.65
CA ARG A 31 10.34 -8.88 15.24
C ARG A 31 9.16 -8.72 14.28
N ARG A 32 8.33 -9.75 14.24
CA ARG A 32 7.03 -9.71 13.58
C ARG A 32 6.12 -8.77 14.36
N THR A 33 5.62 -7.73 13.69
CA THR A 33 4.55 -6.91 14.23
C THR A 33 3.43 -6.87 13.20
N ALA A 34 2.20 -7.16 13.65
CA ALA A 34 0.99 -6.85 12.88
C ALA A 34 0.76 -5.32 12.79
N GLU A 35 1.57 -4.56 13.55
CA GLU A 35 1.53 -3.12 13.66
C GLU A 35 2.71 -2.54 12.88
N GLY A 36 2.43 -2.00 11.69
CA GLY A 36 3.33 -1.07 11.02
C GLY A 36 2.96 0.35 11.43
N ALA A 37 3.95 1.25 11.52
CA ALA A 37 3.70 2.68 11.67
C ALA A 37 3.16 3.24 10.35
N VAL A 38 1.89 2.94 10.05
CA VAL A 38 1.23 3.27 8.78
C VAL A 38 -0.09 3.97 9.09
N ALA A 39 -0.37 5.04 8.35
CA ALA A 39 -1.65 5.72 8.36
C ALA A 39 -2.20 5.83 6.94
N SER A 40 -3.52 5.70 6.79
CA SER A 40 -4.23 5.99 5.53
C SER A 40 -5.23 7.12 5.74
N ALA A 41 -5.46 7.92 4.70
CA ALA A 41 -6.58 8.86 4.67
C ALA A 41 -7.92 8.19 4.37
N GLY A 42 -7.90 6.98 3.81
CA GLY A 42 -9.06 6.09 3.76
C GLY A 42 -9.08 5.13 4.95
N THR A 43 -9.93 4.10 4.87
CA THR A 43 -9.90 3.00 5.84
C THR A 43 -8.58 2.25 5.76
N LEU A 44 -8.08 1.75 6.89
CA LEU A 44 -6.91 0.87 6.92
C LEU A 44 -7.34 -0.45 7.56
N ARG A 45 -7.14 -1.56 6.86
CA ARG A 45 -7.52 -2.89 7.33
C ARG A 45 -6.38 -3.88 7.16
N LEU A 46 -6.26 -4.80 8.11
CA LEU A 46 -5.40 -5.96 8.01
C LEU A 46 -6.27 -7.13 7.55
N THR A 47 -6.00 -7.65 6.36
CA THR A 47 -6.68 -8.82 5.79
C THR A 47 -5.81 -10.05 5.94
N HIS A 48 -6.45 -11.22 6.03
CA HIS A 48 -5.80 -12.52 6.15
C HIS A 48 -6.37 -13.45 5.07
N PRO A 49 -5.58 -14.43 4.59
CA PRO A 49 -6.12 -15.52 3.77
C PRO A 49 -7.27 -16.22 4.47
N GLU A 50 -8.35 -16.49 3.75
CA GLU A 50 -9.45 -17.33 4.24
C GLU A 50 -9.11 -18.82 4.12
N ALA A 51 -8.41 -19.20 3.04
CA ALA A 51 -7.98 -20.56 2.78
C ALA A 51 -6.64 -20.89 3.47
N GLN A 52 -6.46 -22.17 3.79
CA GLN A 52 -5.22 -22.72 4.34
C GLN A 52 -4.48 -23.50 3.25
N GLY A 53 -3.15 -23.46 3.26
CA GLY A 53 -2.33 -24.16 2.28
C GLY A 53 -0.94 -23.55 2.20
N ALA A 54 -0.04 -24.20 1.44
CA ALA A 54 1.31 -23.68 1.23
C ALA A 54 1.33 -22.42 0.34
N GLU A 55 0.26 -22.23 -0.42
CA GLU A 55 -0.02 -21.12 -1.33
C GLU A 55 -0.69 -19.93 -0.64
N HIS A 56 -1.01 -20.04 0.65
CA HIS A 56 -1.67 -19.01 1.45
C HIS A 56 -0.79 -18.62 2.65
N PHE A 57 -0.21 -17.42 2.61
CA PHE A 57 0.65 -16.94 3.69
C PHE A 57 -0.14 -16.19 4.76
N ASP A 58 -0.38 -16.81 5.91
CA ASP A 58 -1.02 -16.16 7.05
C ASP A 58 0.00 -15.75 8.11
N ALA A 59 0.17 -14.44 8.28
CA ALA A 59 1.08 -13.86 9.29
C ALA A 59 0.70 -14.18 10.75
N ARG A 60 -0.50 -14.71 11.01
CA ARG A 60 -0.90 -15.21 12.34
C ARG A 60 -0.23 -16.54 12.71
N ALA A 61 0.30 -17.26 11.73
CA ALA A 61 0.99 -18.53 11.98
C ALA A 61 2.26 -18.31 12.81
N GLU A 62 2.46 -19.17 13.82
CA GLU A 62 3.71 -19.23 14.59
C GLU A 62 4.82 -19.81 13.72
N LEU A 63 5.58 -18.92 13.07
CA LEU A 63 6.69 -19.27 12.20
C LEU A 63 7.90 -18.43 12.62
N THR A 64 9.11 -18.92 12.38
CA THR A 64 10.33 -18.10 12.56
C THR A 64 10.45 -17.09 11.41
N GLN A 65 11.31 -16.07 11.56
CA GLN A 65 11.60 -15.12 10.48
C GLN A 65 12.08 -15.84 9.22
N GLU A 66 13.00 -16.79 9.38
CA GLU A 66 13.56 -17.59 8.30
C GLU A 66 12.47 -18.41 7.58
N GLN A 67 11.58 -19.07 8.32
CA GLN A 67 10.46 -19.84 7.74
C GLN A 67 9.49 -18.96 6.95
N ALA A 68 9.17 -17.75 7.44
CA ALA A 68 8.34 -16.82 6.67
C ALA A 68 9.08 -16.25 5.46
N ALA A 69 10.36 -15.93 5.61
CA ALA A 69 11.18 -15.46 4.49
C ALA A 69 11.23 -16.52 3.39
N PHE A 70 11.38 -17.81 3.73
CA PHE A 70 11.32 -18.90 2.75
C PHE A 70 9.93 -19.07 2.14
N ALA A 71 8.86 -19.03 2.94
CA ALA A 71 7.49 -19.14 2.44
C ALA A 71 7.12 -17.99 1.49
N LEU A 72 7.56 -16.77 1.80
CA LEU A 72 7.38 -15.60 0.94
C LEU A 72 8.38 -15.54 -0.21
N ALA A 73 9.60 -16.05 -0.06
CA ALA A 73 10.59 -16.09 -1.16
C ALA A 73 10.30 -17.21 -2.17
N ALA A 74 9.43 -18.16 -1.82
CA ALA A 74 8.78 -19.04 -2.78
C ALA A 74 7.74 -18.30 -3.66
N ASP A 75 7.48 -17.00 -3.42
CA ASP A 75 6.89 -16.08 -4.39
C ASP A 75 7.72 -16.13 -5.69
N PRO A 76 7.09 -16.23 -6.88
CA PRO A 76 7.75 -16.40 -8.18
C PRO A 76 8.78 -15.31 -8.59
N ARG A 77 9.08 -14.34 -7.72
CA ARG A 77 10.23 -13.42 -7.88
C ARG A 77 11.51 -13.89 -7.17
N GLY A 78 11.44 -14.95 -6.36
CA GLY A 78 12.56 -15.60 -5.67
C GLY A 78 12.54 -17.11 -5.92
N TYR A 79 13.73 -17.72 -5.97
CA TYR A 79 13.92 -19.10 -6.42
C TYR A 79 13.23 -20.11 -5.50
N GLY A 80 12.07 -20.63 -5.91
CA GLY A 80 11.43 -21.81 -5.32
C GLY A 80 12.23 -23.10 -5.55
N ASN A 81 11.90 -24.16 -4.83
CA ASN A 81 12.51 -25.49 -5.02
C ASN A 81 12.08 -26.08 -6.39
N PRO A 82 13.00 -26.25 -7.36
CA PRO A 82 12.65 -26.74 -8.69
C PRO A 82 12.13 -28.18 -8.71
N ASP A 83 12.47 -28.98 -7.69
CA ASP A 83 12.08 -30.41 -7.60
C ASP A 83 10.64 -30.61 -7.13
N GLU A 84 10.05 -29.60 -6.46
CA GLU A 84 8.69 -29.67 -5.89
C GLU A 84 7.62 -28.95 -6.73
N GLY A 85 8.03 -28.41 -7.89
CA GLY A 85 7.19 -27.58 -8.75
C GLY A 85 7.04 -26.15 -8.24
N TRP A 86 6.81 -25.22 -9.16
CA TRP A 86 6.56 -23.82 -8.83
C TRP A 86 5.21 -23.69 -8.12
N ARG A 87 5.21 -23.20 -6.87
CA ARG A 87 4.00 -22.85 -6.14
C ARG A 87 3.85 -21.35 -6.14
N HIS A 88 2.72 -20.83 -6.60
CA HIS A 88 2.45 -19.40 -6.58
C HIS A 88 1.76 -19.03 -5.27
N LEU A 89 2.17 -17.92 -4.66
CA LEU A 89 1.42 -17.36 -3.53
C LEU A 89 0.08 -16.83 -4.08
N VAL A 90 -1.03 -17.42 -3.63
CA VAL A 90 -2.39 -17.05 -4.04
C VAL A 90 -2.90 -15.88 -3.20
N SER A 91 -2.65 -15.91 -1.88
CA SER A 91 -3.04 -14.82 -0.99
C SER A 91 -2.11 -14.74 0.21
N SER A 92 -2.00 -13.55 0.79
CA SER A 92 -1.17 -13.28 1.96
C SER A 92 -1.89 -12.36 2.92
N THR A 93 -1.47 -12.35 4.19
CA THR A 93 -1.83 -11.28 5.10
C THR A 93 -1.35 -9.95 4.52
N ALA A 94 -2.25 -8.98 4.40
CA ALA A 94 -2.00 -7.72 3.74
C ALA A 94 -2.55 -6.55 4.54
N LEU A 95 -1.83 -5.44 4.50
CA LEU A 95 -2.33 -4.14 4.93
C LEU A 95 -2.97 -3.46 3.71
N GLU A 96 -4.28 -3.26 3.76
CA GLU A 96 -5.06 -2.69 2.67
C GLU A 96 -5.60 -1.31 3.05
N ALA A 97 -5.34 -0.34 2.18
CA ALA A 97 -5.86 1.01 2.31
C ALA A 97 -7.08 1.18 1.38
N GLY A 98 -8.18 1.67 1.94
CA GLY A 98 -9.35 2.08 1.19
C GLY A 98 -9.16 3.46 0.54
N PRO A 99 -10.06 3.84 -0.38
CA PRO A 99 -9.99 5.12 -1.05
C PRO A 99 -10.23 6.29 -0.08
N VAL A 100 -9.62 7.43 -0.39
CA VAL A 100 -9.84 8.71 0.29
C VAL A 100 -11.29 9.15 0.03
N PRO A 101 -12.06 9.49 1.09
CA PRO A 101 -13.43 9.96 0.93
C PRO A 101 -13.47 11.34 0.27
N GLY A 102 -14.58 11.66 -0.40
CA GLY A 102 -14.80 12.99 -1.00
C GLY A 102 -13.88 13.29 -2.19
N THR A 103 -13.36 12.26 -2.86
CA THR A 103 -12.59 12.37 -4.10
C THR A 103 -13.51 12.55 -5.31
N PRO A 104 -12.99 13.07 -6.44
CA PRO A 104 -13.77 13.13 -7.69
C PRO A 104 -14.38 11.77 -8.07
N ASP A 105 -15.61 11.79 -8.57
CA ASP A 105 -16.43 10.59 -8.77
C ASP A 105 -15.83 9.57 -9.75
N ASP A 106 -15.04 10.07 -10.71
CA ASP A 106 -14.38 9.29 -11.75
C ASP A 106 -13.06 8.64 -11.29
N LEU A 107 -12.61 8.92 -10.06
CA LEU A 107 -11.32 8.47 -9.56
C LEU A 107 -11.43 7.65 -8.27
N HIS A 108 -10.47 6.75 -8.10
CA HIS A 108 -10.04 6.28 -6.80
C HIS A 108 -8.71 6.94 -6.46
N VAL A 109 -8.68 7.61 -5.31
CA VAL A 109 -7.43 8.14 -4.75
C VAL A 109 -7.15 7.42 -3.46
N PHE A 110 -5.93 6.93 -3.31
CA PHE A 110 -5.44 6.30 -2.10
C PHE A 110 -4.28 7.13 -1.58
N ALA A 111 -4.23 7.38 -0.28
CA ALA A 111 -3.10 8.08 0.33
C ALA A 111 -2.67 7.36 1.61
N VAL A 112 -1.37 7.07 1.68
CA VAL A 112 -0.75 6.32 2.77
C VAL A 112 0.53 7.02 3.21
N ARG A 113 0.78 7.04 4.53
CA ARG A 113 2.02 7.49 5.14
C ARG A 113 2.66 6.37 5.94
N TYR A 114 3.90 6.04 5.60
CA TYR A 114 4.73 5.09 6.31
C TYR A 114 5.70 5.81 7.27
N GLY A 115 5.96 5.17 8.41
CA GLY A 115 6.80 5.66 9.50
C GLY A 115 6.03 6.42 10.59
N SER A 116 4.70 6.52 10.50
CA SER A 116 3.87 7.13 11.55
C SER A 116 2.41 6.69 11.46
N ALA A 117 1.88 6.19 12.58
CA ALA A 117 0.47 5.82 12.74
C ALA A 117 -0.45 7.00 13.14
N ALA A 118 0.08 8.22 13.25
CA ALA A 118 -0.77 9.38 13.55
C ALA A 118 -1.83 9.56 12.45
N PRO A 119 -3.02 10.14 12.74
CA PRO A 119 -4.05 10.34 11.73
C PRO A 119 -3.52 11.05 10.48
N LEU A 120 -4.03 10.62 9.34
CA LEU A 120 -3.67 11.16 8.04
C LEU A 120 -4.91 11.75 7.39
N THR A 121 -4.93 13.07 7.23
CA THR A 121 -5.98 13.78 6.49
C THR A 121 -5.41 14.22 5.15
N VAL A 122 -6.12 13.90 4.06
CA VAL A 122 -5.79 14.32 2.72
C VAL A 122 -7.04 14.90 2.07
N ALA A 123 -6.91 16.09 1.50
CA ALA A 123 -7.93 16.71 0.67
C ALA A 123 -7.58 16.49 -0.80
N VAL A 124 -8.57 16.09 -1.59
CA VAL A 124 -8.39 15.87 -3.03
C VAL A 124 -9.42 16.70 -3.77
N GLU A 125 -8.95 17.59 -4.63
CA GLU A 125 -9.81 18.51 -5.37
C GLU A 125 -9.38 18.54 -6.83
N ARG A 126 -10.36 18.57 -7.73
CA ARG A 126 -10.12 18.82 -9.16
C ARG A 126 -10.14 20.33 -9.40
N ASP A 127 -9.06 20.84 -9.98
CA ASP A 127 -8.87 22.25 -10.34
C ASP A 127 -8.63 22.34 -11.85
N GLY A 128 -9.72 22.43 -12.60
CA GLY A 128 -9.70 22.26 -14.06
C GLY A 128 -9.23 20.86 -14.47
N GLU A 129 -8.19 20.80 -15.30
CA GLU A 129 -7.55 19.54 -15.71
C GLU A 129 -6.57 18.99 -14.66
N ALA A 130 -6.22 19.77 -13.64
CA ALA A 130 -5.29 19.35 -12.61
C ALA A 130 -6.00 18.69 -11.42
N LEU A 131 -5.31 17.75 -10.76
CA LEU A 131 -5.73 17.18 -9.49
C LEU A 131 -4.82 17.70 -8.37
N ARG A 132 -5.42 18.36 -7.39
CA ARG A 132 -4.73 18.88 -6.21
C ARG A 132 -4.90 17.92 -5.04
N ILE A 133 -3.79 17.54 -4.43
CA ILE A 133 -3.72 16.66 -3.25
C ILE A 133 -3.09 17.46 -2.11
N GLY A 134 -3.90 17.91 -1.17
CA GLY A 134 -3.48 18.64 0.02
C GLY A 134 -3.23 17.70 1.19
N THR A 135 -2.06 17.82 1.82
CA THR A 135 -1.70 17.10 3.06
C THR A 135 -1.37 18.11 4.16
N SER A 136 -0.98 17.63 5.35
CA SER A 136 -0.46 18.47 6.44
C SER A 136 1.00 18.90 6.28
N ALA A 137 1.72 18.39 5.27
CA ALA A 137 3.12 18.73 5.03
C ALA A 137 3.36 19.48 3.69
N PHE A 138 2.57 19.16 2.66
CA PHE A 138 2.71 19.71 1.32
C PHE A 138 1.40 19.63 0.54
N THR A 139 1.34 20.33 -0.58
CA THR A 139 0.35 20.12 -1.64
C THR A 139 1.05 19.54 -2.86
N ALA A 140 0.57 18.41 -3.37
CA ALA A 140 0.92 17.90 -4.68
C ALA A 140 -0.12 18.34 -5.71
N VAL A 141 0.32 18.73 -6.90
CA VAL A 141 -0.54 19.04 -8.04
C VAL A 141 -0.12 18.13 -9.19
N ILE A 142 -1.05 17.29 -9.63
CA ILE A 142 -0.92 16.44 -10.81
C ILE A 142 -1.57 17.21 -11.95
N GLY A 143 -0.77 17.73 -12.87
CA GLY A 143 -1.21 18.49 -14.03
C GLY A 143 -1.41 17.62 -15.27
N ALA A 144 -1.52 18.27 -16.42
CA ALA A 144 -1.61 17.59 -17.70
C ALA A 144 -0.39 16.70 -17.98
N ASP A 145 -0.60 15.72 -18.85
CA ASP A 145 0.46 14.88 -19.38
C ASP A 145 1.44 15.69 -20.24
N ASP A 146 2.71 15.32 -20.17
CA ASP A 146 3.73 15.80 -21.09
C ASP A 146 3.68 15.08 -22.44
N GLU A 147 4.63 15.37 -23.32
CA GLU A 147 4.72 14.77 -24.67
C GLU A 147 4.90 13.23 -24.66
N ARG A 148 5.17 12.63 -23.49
CA ARG A 148 5.35 11.17 -23.31
C ARG A 148 4.16 10.51 -22.63
N GLY A 149 3.13 11.28 -22.27
CA GLY A 149 1.99 10.77 -21.50
C GLY A 149 2.28 10.67 -20.00
N GLU A 150 3.33 11.34 -19.50
CA GLU A 150 3.62 11.39 -18.06
C GLU A 150 2.99 12.64 -17.43
N PRO A 151 2.17 12.52 -16.38
CA PRO A 151 1.52 13.67 -15.78
C PRO A 151 2.54 14.55 -15.07
N GLN A 152 2.45 15.87 -15.28
CA GLN A 152 3.32 16.81 -14.60
C GLN A 152 3.04 16.82 -13.10
N LEU A 153 4.09 16.63 -12.28
CA LEU A 153 3.99 16.67 -10.82
C LEU A 153 4.67 17.92 -10.25
N THR A 154 3.90 18.76 -9.55
CA THR A 154 4.43 19.89 -8.77
C THR A 154 4.18 19.70 -7.29
N LEU A 155 5.23 19.86 -6.47
CA LEU A 155 5.13 19.91 -5.02
C LEU A 155 5.23 21.35 -4.52
N ARG A 156 4.27 21.76 -3.69
CA ARG A 156 4.23 23.08 -3.05
C ARG A 156 4.29 22.93 -1.54
N PRO A 157 5.11 23.70 -0.82
CA PRO A 157 5.06 23.72 0.63
C PRO A 157 3.72 24.31 1.10
N ILE A 158 3.30 23.93 2.31
CA ILE A 158 2.17 24.61 2.96
C ILE A 158 2.67 25.99 3.39
N LYS A 159 1.96 27.03 2.96
CA LYS A 159 2.26 28.39 3.40
C LYS A 159 1.96 28.45 4.91
N PRO A 160 2.91 28.87 5.76
CA PRO A 160 2.70 28.98 7.19
C PRO A 160 1.59 29.98 7.54
#